data_AF-A0A5C6DSR7-F1
#
_entry.id   AF-A0A5C6DSR7-F1
#
_cell.length_a   1.000
_cell.length_b   1.000
_cell.length_c   1.000
_cell.angle_alpha   90.00
_cell.angle_beta   90.00
_cell.angle_gamma   90.00
#
_symmetry.space_group_name_H-M   'P 1'
#
loop_
_entity.id
_entity.type
_entity.pdbx_description
1 polymer ?
#
loop_
_entity_poly.entity_id
_entity_poly.type
_entity_poly.pdbx_seq_one_letter_code
_entity_poly.pdbx_strand_id
1 'polypeptide(L)'
;MDTKQLTEALSKIYDEEHQRIVFWNDPQQEFDRTVETLDLDGINVVRLDQVGSIETKLRIEREEPDAKFLLYAPTEEPEFEDDILLDIRLYSRSFRADRSSIILDELGLARQHLRSHLTLRRKFFDNKERLGKLKQLVNADDNELDLDRKMLAVITKADQPELFSIVRTLFQSFTEQEEIDLETPPPNWTQIEKFDLDGSFWKMVSTAFGYEEESPTLQKLLMRLMLSDFAHQLGINVPPAILKYQLSRSGTRNAVVCLAQWRDSAKQATSFNILSDVIASASILCRGCSSCCIPTRNMTKKLYVAVSITHWKSAAESRSS
;
A
#
# COMPACT_ATOMS: atom_id res chain seq x y z
N MET A 1 5.05 14.39 12.94
CA MET A 1 6.36 14.94 12.56
C MET A 1 6.93 15.51 13.82
N ASP A 2 8.05 14.95 14.24
CA ASP A 2 8.78 15.40 15.41
C ASP A 2 9.53 16.67 15.00
N THR A 3 8.90 17.83 15.22
CA THR A 3 9.52 19.16 15.03
C THR A 3 10.87 19.24 15.73
N LYS A 4 11.06 18.45 16.81
CA LYS A 4 12.30 18.35 17.58
C LYS A 4 13.52 17.98 16.75
N GLN A 5 13.46 16.94 15.91
CA GLN A 5 14.64 16.54 15.12
C GLN A 5 15.04 17.62 14.11
N LEU A 6 14.05 18.30 13.54
CA LEU A 6 14.28 19.38 12.60
C LEU A 6 14.85 20.62 13.32
N THR A 7 14.29 20.98 14.47
CA THR A 7 14.80 22.04 15.34
C THR A 7 16.24 21.74 15.78
N GLU A 8 16.54 20.52 16.23
CA GLU A 8 17.90 20.11 16.62
C GLU A 8 18.89 20.21 15.46
N ALA A 9 18.51 19.73 14.26
CA ALA A 9 19.35 19.82 13.07
C ALA A 9 19.61 21.27 12.64
N LEU A 10 18.59 22.13 12.72
CA LEU A 10 18.73 23.56 12.42
C LEU A 10 19.58 24.27 13.49
N SER A 11 19.31 24.07 14.77
CA SER A 11 20.10 24.64 15.88
C SER A 11 21.58 24.28 15.74
N LYS A 12 21.91 23.05 15.36
CA LYS A 12 23.29 22.63 15.10
C LYS A 12 23.99 23.50 14.04
N ILE A 13 23.30 23.84 12.96
CA ILE A 13 23.84 24.70 11.89
C ILE A 13 24.11 26.12 12.40
N TYR A 14 23.20 26.67 13.21
CA TYR A 14 23.36 28.02 13.74
C TYR A 14 24.40 28.12 14.87
N ASP A 15 24.50 27.08 15.71
CA ASP A 15 25.29 27.12 16.94
C ASP A 15 26.67 26.48 16.79
N GLU A 16 26.80 25.39 16.03
CA GLU A 16 28.09 24.72 15.78
C GLU A 16 28.77 25.19 14.48
N GLU A 17 28.01 25.33 13.39
CA GLU A 17 28.58 25.79 12.09
C GLU A 17 28.64 27.34 11.99
N HIS A 18 28.13 28.05 13.00
CA HIS A 18 28.05 29.51 13.09
C HIS A 18 27.47 30.18 11.84
N GLN A 19 26.53 29.52 11.17
CA GLN A 19 25.91 30.04 9.96
C GLN A 19 24.83 31.04 10.33
N ARG A 20 24.87 32.23 9.74
CA ARG A 20 23.86 33.28 9.97
C ARG A 20 22.58 33.02 9.18
N ILE A 21 22.71 32.59 7.93
CA ILE A 21 21.59 32.43 6.99
C ILE A 21 21.57 30.99 6.52
N VAL A 22 20.39 30.38 6.62
CA VAL A 22 20.13 29.02 6.14
C VAL A 22 19.02 29.06 5.11
N PHE A 23 19.28 28.55 3.91
CA PHE A 23 18.28 28.32 2.88
C PHE A 23 17.70 26.93 3.02
N TRP A 24 16.37 26.83 3.08
CA TRP A 24 15.65 25.57 3.07
C TRP A 24 14.69 25.53 1.88
N ASN A 25 15.07 24.79 0.85
CA ASN A 25 14.22 24.49 -0.30
C ASN A 25 13.49 23.17 -0.08
N ASP A 26 12.16 23.23 -0.02
CA ASP A 26 11.24 22.10 0.10
C ASP A 26 10.32 22.01 -1.13
N PRO A 27 10.84 21.52 -2.28
CA PRO A 27 10.04 21.41 -3.50
C PRO A 27 8.82 20.50 -3.35
N GLN A 28 8.84 19.59 -2.37
CA GLN A 28 7.77 18.64 -2.11
C GLN A 28 6.73 19.19 -1.13
N GLN A 29 6.97 20.36 -0.53
CA GLN A 29 6.09 21.05 0.42
C GLN A 29 5.71 20.16 1.62
N GLU A 30 6.62 19.28 2.00
CA GLU A 30 6.43 18.32 3.08
C GLU A 30 6.41 18.98 4.46
N PHE A 31 6.98 20.17 4.58
CA PHE A 31 7.16 20.91 5.82
C PHE A 31 6.45 22.26 5.83
N ASP A 32 5.62 22.55 4.82
CA ASP A 32 4.90 23.81 4.64
C ASP A 32 4.11 24.27 5.87
N ARG A 33 3.41 23.33 6.54
CA ARG A 33 2.70 23.62 7.79
C ARG A 33 3.60 23.54 9.03
N THR A 34 4.67 22.76 8.94
CA THR A 34 5.59 22.54 10.05
C THR A 34 6.44 23.78 10.28
N VAL A 35 6.88 24.46 9.22
CA VAL A 35 7.75 25.63 9.29
C VAL A 35 7.13 26.79 10.08
N GLU A 36 5.81 26.97 9.98
CA GLU A 36 5.06 28.01 10.72
C GLU A 36 5.00 27.71 12.22
N THR A 37 5.14 26.44 12.59
CA THR A 37 5.11 25.98 13.99
C THR A 37 6.51 25.77 14.57
N LEU A 38 7.57 26.04 13.81
CA LEU A 38 8.94 25.92 14.30
C LEU A 38 9.24 27.05 15.27
N ASP A 39 9.52 26.67 16.51
CA ASP A 39 10.03 27.57 17.52
C ASP A 39 11.55 27.48 17.52
N LEU A 40 12.19 28.50 16.95
CA LEU A 40 13.64 28.65 16.85
C LEU A 40 14.04 29.93 17.57
N ASP A 41 14.62 29.80 18.76
CA ASP A 41 14.98 30.96 19.57
C ASP A 41 16.04 31.82 18.87
N GLY A 42 15.76 33.12 18.74
CA GLY A 42 16.65 34.10 18.10
C GLY A 42 16.84 33.95 16.58
N ILE A 43 15.99 33.19 15.88
CA ILE A 43 16.07 32.99 14.42
C ILE A 43 14.82 33.54 13.74
N ASN A 44 15.01 34.43 12.77
CA ASN A 44 13.92 34.94 11.93
C ASN A 44 13.58 33.95 10.82
N VAL A 45 12.39 33.34 10.88
CA VAL A 45 11.87 32.49 9.81
C VAL A 45 11.20 33.36 8.75
N VAL A 46 11.70 33.32 7.51
CA VAL A 46 11.16 34.07 6.37
C VAL A 46 10.72 33.08 5.29
N ARG A 47 9.45 33.18 4.91
CA ARG A 47 8.86 32.41 3.81
C ARG A 47 9.02 33.16 2.49
N LEU A 48 9.85 32.65 1.60
CA LEU A 48 10.17 33.26 0.30
C LEU A 48 9.00 33.23 -0.70
N ASP A 49 7.97 32.44 -0.43
CA ASP A 49 6.70 32.45 -1.17
C ASP A 49 5.72 33.54 -0.70
N GLN A 50 5.95 34.11 0.48
CA GLN A 50 5.09 35.13 1.10
C GLN A 50 5.75 36.50 1.14
N VAL A 51 7.07 36.56 1.22
CA VAL A 51 7.87 37.79 1.27
C VAL A 51 8.67 37.92 -0.01
N GLY A 52 8.69 39.12 -0.59
CA GLY A 52 9.42 39.36 -1.84
C GLY A 52 10.94 39.17 -1.67
N SER A 53 11.60 38.62 -2.68
CA SER A 53 13.05 38.37 -2.65
C SER A 53 13.87 39.66 -2.47
N ILE A 54 13.44 40.77 -3.08
CA ILE A 54 14.13 42.07 -2.94
C ILE A 54 13.98 42.62 -1.53
N GLU A 55 12.79 42.52 -0.94
CA GLU A 55 12.53 42.94 0.43
C GLU A 55 13.37 42.10 1.41
N THR A 56 13.38 40.79 1.22
CA THR A 56 14.20 39.85 2.01
C THR A 56 15.69 40.21 1.91
N LYS A 57 16.17 40.51 0.71
CA LYS A 57 17.56 40.93 0.46
C LYS A 57 17.92 42.20 1.21
N LEU A 58 17.05 43.22 1.15
CA LEU A 58 17.26 44.49 1.85
C LEU A 58 17.36 44.28 3.36
N ARG A 59 16.44 43.47 3.91
CA ARG A 59 16.38 43.16 5.33
C ARG A 59 17.66 42.47 5.82
N ILE A 60 18.14 41.46 5.09
CA ILE A 60 19.31 40.65 5.47
C ILE A 60 20.64 41.43 5.38
N GLU A 61 20.78 42.28 4.37
CA GLU A 61 22.06 42.96 4.06
C GLU A 61 22.18 44.35 4.71
N ARG A 62 21.06 45.05 4.96
CA ARG A 62 21.10 46.45 5.44
C ARG A 62 20.38 46.68 6.76
N GLU A 63 19.22 46.08 6.98
CA GLU A 63 18.39 46.40 8.14
C GLU A 63 18.77 45.57 9.37
N GLU A 64 19.04 44.28 9.16
CA GLU A 64 19.34 43.30 10.21
C GLU A 64 20.61 42.49 9.87
N PRO A 65 21.79 43.13 9.78
CA PRO A 65 23.03 42.47 9.33
C PRO A 65 23.54 41.39 10.29
N ASP A 66 23.22 41.50 11.59
CA ASP A 66 23.68 40.57 12.62
C ASP A 66 22.63 39.50 12.99
N ALA A 67 21.39 39.63 12.48
CA ALA A 67 20.33 38.67 12.81
C ALA A 67 20.48 37.36 12.03
N LYS A 68 20.04 36.26 12.65
CA LYS A 68 20.00 34.92 12.05
C LYS A 68 18.69 34.72 11.28
N PHE A 69 18.77 34.09 10.11
CA PHE A 69 17.63 33.87 9.22
C PHE A 69 17.50 32.41 8.78
N LEU A 70 16.27 31.91 8.76
CA LEU A 70 15.87 30.69 8.05
C LEU A 70 14.99 31.08 6.87
N LEU A 71 15.50 30.92 5.66
CA LEU A 71 14.80 31.26 4.42
C LEU A 71 14.16 30.00 3.84
N TYR A 72 12.85 29.85 4.05
CA TYR A 72 12.09 28.71 3.57
C TYR A 72 11.45 29.01 2.21
N ALA A 73 11.62 28.10 1.26
CA ALA A 73 10.97 28.14 -0.05
C ALA A 73 10.24 26.81 -0.33
N PRO A 74 8.91 26.81 -0.57
CA PRO A 74 8.14 25.62 -0.96
C PRO A 74 8.34 25.26 -2.45
N THR A 75 9.54 25.50 -2.98
CA THR A 75 9.91 25.32 -4.38
C THR A 75 11.34 24.79 -4.47
N GLU A 76 11.68 24.27 -5.65
CA GLU A 76 13.05 23.92 -5.97
C GLU A 76 13.94 25.17 -5.93
N GLU A 77 15.24 24.94 -5.80
CA GLU A 77 16.25 25.98 -5.91
C GLU A 77 16.18 26.58 -7.32
N PRO A 78 16.00 27.91 -7.48
CA PRO A 78 15.92 28.53 -8.79
C PRO A 78 17.22 28.38 -9.58
N GLU A 79 17.17 28.49 -10.91
CA GLU A 79 18.39 28.58 -11.71
C GLU A 79 19.16 29.87 -11.41
N PHE A 80 20.47 29.84 -11.64
CA PHE A 80 21.36 30.96 -11.30
C PHE A 80 20.94 32.30 -11.91
N GLU A 81 20.39 32.30 -13.11
CA GLU A 81 19.97 33.53 -13.80
C GLU A 81 18.68 34.14 -13.22
N ASP A 82 17.85 33.31 -12.58
CA ASP A 82 16.56 33.69 -12.02
C ASP A 82 16.60 33.92 -10.49
N ASP A 83 17.68 33.51 -9.81
CA ASP A 83 17.82 33.65 -8.36
C ASP A 83 18.29 35.06 -7.94
N ILE A 84 17.33 35.92 -7.60
CA ILE A 84 17.57 37.27 -7.05
C ILE A 84 18.43 37.26 -5.77
N LEU A 85 18.37 36.16 -4.99
CA LEU A 85 19.10 35.96 -3.74
C LEU A 85 20.40 35.18 -3.94
N LEU A 86 20.85 34.96 -5.19
CA LEU A 86 22.01 34.12 -5.49
C LEU A 86 23.27 34.56 -4.73
N ASP A 87 23.54 35.85 -4.68
CA ASP A 87 24.68 36.40 -3.96
C ASP A 87 24.65 36.06 -2.46
N ILE A 88 23.46 36.11 -1.84
CA ILE A 88 23.26 35.67 -0.46
C ILE A 88 23.45 34.15 -0.34
N ARG A 89 22.85 33.38 -1.26
CA ARG A 89 22.91 31.92 -1.28
C ARG A 89 24.34 31.41 -1.36
N LEU A 90 25.21 32.05 -2.14
CA LEU A 90 26.61 31.63 -2.35
C LEU A 90 27.45 31.63 -1.07
N TYR A 91 27.14 32.48 -0.09
CA TYR A 91 27.85 32.50 1.20
C TYR A 91 27.01 31.92 2.37
N SER A 92 25.78 31.50 2.10
CA SER A 92 24.86 30.95 3.10
C SER A 92 24.88 29.42 3.13
N ARG A 93 24.30 28.83 4.17
CA ARG A 93 24.17 27.37 4.28
C ARG A 93 22.89 26.88 3.61
N SER A 94 22.99 25.86 2.74
CA SER A 94 21.82 25.13 2.26
C SER A 94 21.46 23.99 3.21
N PHE A 95 20.18 23.90 3.57
CA PHE A 95 19.57 22.86 4.38
C PHE A 95 18.50 22.15 3.57
N ARG A 96 18.51 20.81 3.62
CA ARG A 96 17.45 19.96 3.06
C ARG A 96 17.06 18.95 4.11
N ALA A 97 15.80 19.01 4.55
CA ALA A 97 15.22 17.95 5.35
C ALA A 97 14.66 16.88 4.41
N ASP A 98 15.09 15.63 4.58
CA ASP A 98 14.51 14.51 3.85
C ASP A 98 13.54 13.74 4.73
N ARG A 99 12.24 13.91 4.44
CA ARG A 99 11.19 13.19 5.14
C ARG A 99 11.33 11.68 5.03
N SER A 100 11.88 11.17 3.92
CA SER A 100 12.10 9.73 3.75
C SER A 100 13.11 9.20 4.76
N SER A 101 14.14 9.99 5.09
CA SER A 101 15.12 9.66 6.14
C SER A 101 14.48 9.70 7.54
N ILE A 102 13.66 10.72 7.81
CA ILE A 102 12.91 10.81 9.08
C ILE A 102 11.97 9.61 9.25
N ILE A 103 11.22 9.24 8.20
CA ILE A 103 10.34 8.08 8.22
C ILE A 103 11.13 6.78 8.39
N LEU A 104 12.28 6.64 7.72
CA LEU A 104 13.16 5.48 7.84
C LEU A 104 13.59 5.27 9.30
N ASP A 105 14.04 6.33 9.95
CA ASP A 105 14.43 6.32 11.37
C ASP A 105 13.22 6.11 12.28
N GLU A 106 12.08 6.74 12.01
CA GLU A 106 10.85 6.59 12.80
C GLU A 106 10.30 5.15 12.74
N LEU A 107 10.47 4.47 11.59
CA LEU A 107 10.13 3.07 11.39
C LEU A 107 11.19 2.10 11.95
N GLY A 108 12.37 2.59 12.34
CA GLY A 108 13.46 1.77 12.88
C GLY A 108 14.08 0.83 11.85
N LEU A 109 14.07 1.20 10.57
CA LEU A 109 14.61 0.38 9.49
C LEU A 109 16.14 0.46 9.47
N ALA A 110 16.83 -0.70 9.49
CA ALA A 110 18.29 -0.72 9.50
C ALA A 110 18.92 -0.39 8.12
N ARG A 111 18.15 -0.57 7.05
CA ARG A 111 18.63 -0.53 5.66
C ARG A 111 18.44 0.84 5.03
N GLN A 112 19.52 1.61 4.96
CA GLN A 112 19.51 2.97 4.40
C GLN A 112 19.08 3.05 2.91
N HIS A 113 19.23 1.97 2.13
CA HIS A 113 18.77 1.95 0.73
C HIS A 113 17.24 2.01 0.60
N LEU A 114 16.48 1.69 1.65
CA LEU A 114 15.02 1.79 1.65
C LEU A 114 14.52 3.24 1.56
N ARG A 115 15.40 4.22 1.80
CA ARG A 115 15.09 5.64 1.68
C ARG A 115 14.46 5.99 0.33
N SER A 116 15.04 5.54 -0.78
CA SER A 116 14.49 5.80 -2.13
C SER A 116 13.12 5.14 -2.33
N HIS A 117 12.93 3.95 -1.76
CA HIS A 117 11.65 3.23 -1.81
C HIS A 117 10.54 3.95 -1.04
N LEU A 118 10.88 4.55 0.10
CA LEU A 118 9.97 5.39 0.90
C LEU A 118 9.62 6.69 0.16
N THR A 119 10.58 7.32 -0.51
CA THR A 119 10.36 8.54 -1.32
C THR A 119 9.32 8.30 -2.41
N LEU A 120 9.41 7.18 -3.12
CA LEU A 120 8.44 6.79 -4.16
C LEU A 120 7.01 6.69 -3.62
N ARG A 121 6.85 6.38 -2.33
CA ARG A 121 5.56 6.16 -1.67
C ARG A 121 5.18 7.25 -0.69
N ARG A 122 5.79 8.44 -0.80
CA ARG A 122 5.54 9.61 0.06
C ARG A 122 4.06 9.89 0.36
N LYS A 123 3.19 9.78 -0.65
CA LYS A 123 1.73 9.98 -0.55
C LYS A 123 1.09 9.11 0.55
N PHE A 124 1.60 7.90 0.75
CA PHE A 124 1.13 7.01 1.79
C PHE A 124 1.39 7.59 3.18
N PHE A 125 2.57 8.18 3.39
CA PHE A 125 3.06 8.69 4.67
C PHE A 125 2.52 10.07 5.07
N ASP A 126 1.70 10.71 4.21
CA ASP A 126 1.03 11.98 4.53
C ASP A 126 0.02 11.88 5.68
N ASN A 127 -0.44 10.67 5.99
CA ASN A 127 -1.38 10.45 7.08
C ASN A 127 -0.67 9.82 8.29
N LYS A 128 -0.68 10.54 9.43
CA LYS A 128 -0.08 10.10 10.69
C LYS A 128 -0.67 8.78 11.22
N GLU A 129 -1.97 8.54 11.03
CA GLU A 129 -2.62 7.30 11.46
C GLU A 129 -2.12 6.10 10.64
N ARG A 130 -1.95 6.27 9.31
CA ARG A 130 -1.38 5.20 8.45
C ARG A 130 0.06 4.89 8.82
N LEU A 131 0.87 5.92 9.05
CA LEU A 131 2.26 5.75 9.50
C LEU A 131 2.31 5.03 10.85
N GLY A 132 1.44 5.41 11.81
CA GLY A 132 1.35 4.75 13.11
C GLY A 132 0.96 3.26 13.01
N LYS A 133 -0.01 2.92 12.17
CA LYS A 133 -0.39 1.51 11.91
C LYS A 133 0.73 0.73 11.23
N LEU A 134 1.41 1.33 10.26
CA LEU A 134 2.54 0.69 9.58
C LEU A 134 3.68 0.42 10.57
N LYS A 135 4.01 1.38 11.44
CA LYS A 135 5.07 1.25 12.45
C LYS A 135 4.88 0.04 13.37
N GLN A 136 3.63 -0.34 13.67
CA GLN A 136 3.34 -1.54 14.47
C GLN A 136 3.64 -2.85 13.74
N LEU A 137 3.69 -2.83 12.41
CA LEU A 137 3.91 -4.01 11.57
C LEU A 137 5.37 -4.15 11.12
N VAL A 138 6.11 -3.05 11.02
CA VAL A 138 7.46 -2.99 10.46
C VAL A 138 8.49 -3.61 11.41
N ASN A 139 9.45 -4.32 10.82
CA ASN A 139 10.62 -4.86 11.50
C ASN A 139 11.88 -4.22 10.91
N ALA A 140 12.95 -4.13 11.71
CA ALA A 140 14.21 -3.49 11.30
C ALA A 140 14.85 -4.10 10.03
N ASP A 141 14.62 -5.41 9.79
CA ASP A 141 15.19 -6.17 8.68
C ASP A 141 14.30 -6.28 7.44
N ASP A 142 13.16 -5.58 7.42
CA ASP A 142 12.25 -5.62 6.26
C ASP A 142 12.96 -5.15 4.98
N ASN A 143 12.55 -5.73 3.85
CA ASN A 143 12.93 -5.25 2.51
C ASN A 143 11.79 -4.45 1.86
N GLU A 144 12.02 -3.96 0.64
CA GLU A 144 11.06 -3.20 -0.16
C GLU A 144 9.70 -3.92 -0.32
N LEU A 145 9.73 -5.23 -0.60
CA LEU A 145 8.52 -6.04 -0.79
C LEU A 145 7.76 -6.25 0.51
N ASP A 146 8.46 -6.43 1.63
CA ASP A 146 7.85 -6.55 2.95
C ASP A 146 7.16 -5.25 3.37
N LEU A 147 7.79 -4.10 3.09
CA LEU A 147 7.17 -2.79 3.29
C LEU A 147 5.90 -2.63 2.44
N ASP A 148 5.97 -2.97 1.15
CA ASP A 148 4.81 -2.89 0.24
C ASP A 148 3.67 -3.78 0.72
N ARG A 149 3.99 -5.00 1.14
CA ARG A 149 3.01 -5.94 1.69
C ARG A 149 2.36 -5.38 2.97
N LYS A 150 3.12 -4.77 3.86
CA LYS A 150 2.60 -4.15 5.09
C LYS A 150 1.78 -2.90 4.81
N MET A 151 2.18 -2.06 3.84
CA MET A 151 1.39 -0.92 3.40
C MET A 151 0.05 -1.35 2.80
N LEU A 152 0.04 -2.39 1.98
CA LEU A 152 -1.19 -2.99 1.46
C LEU A 152 -2.09 -3.52 2.58
N ALA A 153 -1.52 -4.15 3.61
CA ALA A 153 -2.28 -4.60 4.77
C ALA A 153 -2.94 -3.43 5.53
N VAL A 154 -2.24 -2.31 5.69
CA VAL A 154 -2.81 -1.10 6.31
C VAL A 154 -3.96 -0.51 5.48
N ILE A 155 -3.83 -0.45 4.15
CA ILE A 155 -4.87 0.10 3.26
C ILE A 155 -6.10 -0.80 3.23
N THR A 156 -5.89 -2.10 3.05
CA THR A 156 -6.97 -3.09 3.02
C THR A 156 -7.56 -3.37 4.39
N LYS A 157 -6.94 -2.87 5.46
CA LYS A 157 -7.29 -3.15 6.87
C LYS A 157 -7.26 -4.66 7.18
N ALA A 158 -6.31 -5.36 6.58
CA ALA A 158 -6.12 -6.79 6.81
C ALA A 158 -5.63 -7.03 8.25
N ASP A 159 -6.17 -8.07 8.90
CA ASP A 159 -5.81 -8.43 10.28
C ASP A 159 -4.31 -8.77 10.43
N GLN A 160 -3.70 -9.27 9.34
CA GLN A 160 -2.30 -9.70 9.29
C GLN A 160 -1.65 -9.34 7.94
N PRO A 161 -0.34 -9.07 7.90
CA PRO A 161 0.37 -8.58 6.71
C PRO A 161 0.84 -9.70 5.77
N GLU A 162 0.10 -10.81 5.63
CA GLU A 162 0.35 -11.82 4.61
C GLU A 162 -0.57 -11.64 3.40
N LEU A 163 -0.09 -12.05 2.22
CA LEU A 163 -0.81 -11.90 0.96
C LEU A 163 -2.22 -12.51 1.01
N PHE A 164 -2.42 -13.70 1.59
CA PHE A 164 -3.73 -14.33 1.64
C PHE A 164 -4.70 -13.59 2.56
N SER A 165 -4.20 -12.98 3.63
CA SER A 165 -4.98 -12.10 4.51
C SER A 165 -5.43 -10.85 3.75
N ILE A 166 -4.51 -10.20 3.03
CA ILE A 166 -4.77 -9.02 2.20
C ILE A 166 -5.79 -9.35 1.10
N VAL A 167 -5.60 -10.43 0.35
CA VAL A 167 -6.48 -10.85 -0.75
C VAL A 167 -7.90 -11.13 -0.24
N ARG A 168 -8.05 -11.88 0.86
CA ARG A 168 -9.37 -12.18 1.44
C ARG A 168 -10.09 -10.91 1.92
N THR A 169 -9.37 -10.03 2.61
CA THR A 169 -9.93 -8.77 3.13
C THR A 169 -10.30 -7.81 2.00
N LEU A 170 -9.47 -7.75 0.96
CA LEU A 170 -9.76 -6.98 -0.24
C LEU A 170 -11.04 -7.49 -0.92
N PHE A 171 -11.19 -8.81 -1.11
CA PHE A 171 -12.40 -9.33 -1.72
C PHE A 171 -13.64 -9.20 -0.82
N GLN A 172 -13.49 -9.35 0.49
CA GLN A 172 -14.58 -9.08 1.43
C GLN A 172 -15.15 -7.65 1.25
N SER A 173 -14.31 -6.66 0.95
CA SER A 173 -14.77 -5.28 0.76
C SER A 173 -15.73 -5.06 -0.42
N PHE A 174 -15.84 -6.01 -1.36
CA PHE A 174 -16.91 -5.99 -2.37
C PHE A 174 -18.29 -6.24 -1.77
N THR A 175 -18.37 -7.01 -0.69
CA THR A 175 -19.65 -7.38 -0.05
C THR A 175 -20.15 -6.33 0.95
N GLU A 176 -19.35 -5.30 1.20
CA GLU A 176 -19.68 -4.19 2.12
C GLU A 176 -20.36 -3.02 1.38
N GLN A 177 -20.50 -3.11 0.05
CA GLN A 177 -21.18 -2.12 -0.79
C GLN A 177 -22.68 -2.41 -0.88
N GLU A 178 -23.49 -1.38 -1.20
CA GLU A 178 -24.94 -1.53 -1.35
C GLU A 178 -25.32 -2.48 -2.49
N GLU A 179 -24.59 -2.41 -3.60
CA GLU A 179 -24.71 -3.32 -4.74
C GLU A 179 -23.38 -4.03 -4.97
N ILE A 180 -23.43 -5.35 -5.21
CA ILE A 180 -22.23 -6.14 -5.48
C ILE A 180 -21.98 -6.12 -6.98
N ASP A 181 -21.08 -5.25 -7.39
CA ASP A 181 -20.52 -5.22 -8.73
C ASP A 181 -19.04 -5.61 -8.69
N LEU A 182 -18.67 -6.63 -9.47
CA LEU A 182 -17.28 -7.09 -9.56
C LEU A 182 -16.48 -6.33 -10.63
N GLU A 183 -17.14 -5.63 -11.55
CA GLU A 183 -16.50 -4.80 -12.56
C GLU A 183 -16.00 -3.49 -11.95
N THR A 184 -16.74 -2.94 -10.98
CA THR A 184 -16.34 -1.77 -10.22
C THR A 184 -15.46 -2.16 -9.02
N PRO A 185 -14.19 -1.72 -8.95
CA PRO A 185 -13.30 -2.06 -7.85
C PRO A 185 -13.74 -1.40 -6.53
N PRO A 186 -13.47 -2.02 -5.37
CA PRO A 186 -13.89 -1.49 -4.08
C PRO A 186 -13.07 -0.26 -3.69
N PRO A 187 -13.57 0.59 -2.77
CA PRO A 187 -12.88 1.81 -2.34
C PRO A 187 -11.43 1.58 -1.86
N ASN A 188 -11.19 0.42 -1.23
CA ASN A 188 -9.84 0.05 -0.79
C ASN A 188 -8.88 -0.17 -1.96
N TRP A 189 -9.35 -0.68 -3.11
CA TRP A 189 -8.54 -0.81 -4.32
C TRP A 189 -8.18 0.55 -4.92
N THR A 190 -9.12 1.48 -4.97
CA THR A 190 -8.85 2.86 -5.41
C THR A 190 -7.79 3.54 -4.55
N GLN A 191 -7.73 3.23 -3.25
CA GLN A 191 -6.65 3.69 -2.37
C GLN A 191 -5.31 3.03 -2.73
N ILE A 192 -5.29 1.72 -3.04
CA ILE A 192 -4.07 1.01 -3.47
C ILE A 192 -3.48 1.68 -4.73
N GLU A 193 -4.31 2.00 -5.72
CA GLU A 193 -3.90 2.71 -6.94
C GLU A 193 -3.43 4.13 -6.62
N LYS A 194 -4.16 4.87 -5.76
CA LYS A 194 -3.79 6.23 -5.35
C LYS A 194 -2.39 6.32 -4.72
N PHE A 195 -1.98 5.25 -4.03
CA PHE A 195 -0.68 5.16 -3.37
C PHE A 195 0.37 4.39 -4.19
N ASP A 196 0.09 4.12 -5.47
CA ASP A 196 1.02 3.48 -6.41
C ASP A 196 1.49 2.07 -5.93
N LEU A 197 0.59 1.33 -5.26
CA LEU A 197 0.87 0.00 -4.69
C LEU A 197 0.26 -1.17 -5.49
N ASP A 198 -0.54 -0.88 -6.51
CA ASP A 198 -1.19 -1.84 -7.39
C ASP A 198 -0.18 -2.72 -8.14
N GLY A 199 0.89 -2.15 -8.68
CA GLY A 199 1.96 -2.92 -9.33
C GLY A 199 2.64 -3.90 -8.38
N SER A 200 2.82 -3.50 -7.12
CA SER A 200 3.40 -4.37 -6.08
C SER A 200 2.45 -5.50 -5.69
N PHE A 201 1.15 -5.20 -5.59
CA PHE A 201 0.11 -6.20 -5.38
C PHE A 201 0.08 -7.24 -6.51
N TRP A 202 0.04 -6.82 -7.77
CA TRP A 202 0.00 -7.74 -8.91
C TRP A 202 1.27 -8.58 -9.02
N LYS A 203 2.44 -8.03 -8.71
CA LYS A 203 3.69 -8.79 -8.63
C LYS A 203 3.63 -9.88 -7.56
N MET A 204 3.08 -9.58 -6.39
CA MET A 204 2.88 -10.58 -5.33
C MET A 204 1.87 -11.65 -5.73
N VAL A 205 0.77 -11.26 -6.36
CA VAL A 205 -0.26 -12.18 -6.88
C VAL A 205 0.29 -13.09 -7.98
N SER A 206 1.06 -12.55 -8.92
CA SER A 206 1.75 -13.32 -9.94
C SER A 206 2.72 -14.32 -9.32
N THR A 207 3.54 -13.90 -8.35
CA THR A 207 4.50 -14.78 -7.67
C THR A 207 3.81 -15.90 -6.89
N ALA A 208 2.74 -15.59 -6.16
CA ALA A 208 2.06 -16.57 -5.30
C ALA A 208 1.10 -17.48 -6.07
N PHE A 209 0.33 -16.94 -7.01
CA PHE A 209 -0.74 -17.67 -7.70
C PHE A 209 -0.37 -18.05 -9.14
N GLY A 210 0.76 -17.59 -9.67
CA GLY A 210 1.10 -17.75 -11.10
C GLY A 210 0.09 -17.06 -12.01
N TYR A 211 -0.51 -15.97 -11.54
CA TYR A 211 -1.51 -15.20 -12.28
C TYR A 211 -0.83 -14.16 -13.18
N GLU A 212 -1.01 -14.31 -14.49
CA GLU A 212 -0.47 -13.41 -15.50
C GLU A 212 -1.57 -13.06 -16.51
N GLU A 213 -1.84 -11.78 -16.68
CA GLU A 213 -2.74 -11.22 -17.70
C GLU A 213 -2.25 -9.83 -18.12
N GLU A 214 -2.51 -9.45 -19.38
CA GLU A 214 -2.16 -8.12 -19.92
C GLU A 214 -2.94 -6.99 -19.24
N SER A 215 -4.21 -7.25 -18.88
CA SER A 215 -5.06 -6.31 -18.15
C SER A 215 -5.69 -7.05 -16.96
N PRO A 216 -4.96 -7.15 -15.84
CA PRO A 216 -5.41 -7.85 -14.65
C PRO A 216 -6.53 -7.06 -13.98
N THR A 217 -7.60 -7.75 -13.59
CA THR A 217 -8.70 -7.16 -12.80
C THR A 217 -9.04 -8.05 -11.62
N LEU A 218 -9.59 -7.46 -10.56
CA LEU A 218 -9.95 -8.21 -9.35
C LEU A 218 -11.00 -9.29 -9.63
N GLN A 219 -11.98 -9.02 -10.50
CA GLN A 219 -12.97 -10.01 -10.94
C GLN A 219 -12.30 -11.22 -11.59
N LYS A 220 -11.37 -11.00 -12.53
CA LYS A 220 -10.67 -12.08 -13.22
C LYS A 220 -9.79 -12.87 -12.27
N LEU A 221 -9.09 -12.20 -11.36
CA LEU A 221 -8.33 -12.87 -10.31
C LEU A 221 -9.25 -13.76 -9.46
N LEU A 222 -10.38 -13.23 -8.98
CA LEU A 222 -11.34 -13.99 -8.17
C LEU A 222 -11.87 -15.22 -8.92
N MET A 223 -12.25 -15.04 -10.19
CA MET A 223 -12.68 -16.15 -11.06
C MET A 223 -11.60 -17.22 -11.17
N ARG A 224 -10.34 -16.84 -11.46
CA ARG A 224 -9.25 -17.81 -11.60
C ARG A 224 -8.97 -18.56 -10.30
N LEU A 225 -8.99 -17.87 -9.16
CA LEU A 225 -8.81 -18.51 -7.84
C LEU A 225 -9.91 -19.54 -7.59
N MET A 226 -11.18 -19.13 -7.70
CA MET A 226 -12.33 -20.00 -7.43
C MET A 226 -12.45 -21.16 -8.40
N LEU A 227 -12.28 -20.91 -9.71
CA LEU A 227 -12.37 -21.95 -10.74
C LEU A 227 -11.20 -22.93 -10.67
N SER A 228 -10.01 -22.49 -10.27
CA SER A 228 -8.86 -23.38 -10.05
C SER A 228 -9.06 -24.28 -8.83
N ASP A 229 -9.56 -23.74 -7.71
CA ASP A 229 -9.91 -24.55 -6.53
C ASP A 229 -11.04 -25.55 -6.84
N PHE A 230 -12.06 -25.12 -7.57
CA PHE A 230 -13.14 -26.01 -8.02
C PHE A 230 -12.65 -27.13 -8.93
N ALA A 231 -11.81 -26.81 -9.93
CA ALA A 231 -11.22 -27.82 -10.79
C ALA A 231 -10.33 -28.81 -10.01
N HIS A 232 -9.55 -28.31 -9.04
CA HIS A 232 -8.74 -29.15 -8.17
C HIS A 232 -9.60 -30.13 -7.36
N GLN A 233 -10.77 -29.71 -6.90
CA GLN A 233 -11.70 -30.56 -6.14
C GLN A 233 -12.45 -31.57 -7.01
N LEU A 234 -12.74 -31.23 -8.27
CA LEU A 234 -13.36 -32.16 -9.23
C LEU A 234 -12.42 -33.32 -9.64
N GLY A 235 -11.11 -33.11 -9.60
CA GLY A 235 -10.13 -34.12 -9.99
C GLY A 235 -10.13 -34.39 -11.50
N ILE A 236 -10.53 -35.60 -11.92
CA ILE A 236 -10.28 -36.11 -13.28
C ILE A 236 -11.28 -35.56 -14.32
N ASN A 237 -12.44 -35.04 -13.91
CA ASN A 237 -13.52 -34.63 -14.81
C ASN A 237 -13.72 -33.11 -14.85
N VAL A 238 -12.67 -32.35 -15.16
CA VAL A 238 -12.77 -30.88 -15.28
C VAL A 238 -13.33 -30.50 -16.67
N PRO A 239 -14.44 -29.76 -16.76
CA PRO A 239 -14.97 -29.28 -18.03
C PRO A 239 -13.94 -28.43 -18.80
N PRO A 240 -13.82 -28.58 -20.14
CA PRO A 240 -12.87 -27.81 -20.96
C PRO A 240 -13.01 -26.29 -20.82
N ALA A 241 -14.23 -25.80 -20.55
CA ALA A 241 -14.51 -24.38 -20.33
C ALA A 241 -13.85 -23.80 -19.06
N ILE A 242 -13.49 -24.66 -18.09
CA ILE A 242 -12.81 -24.28 -16.84
C ILE A 242 -11.30 -24.37 -16.99
N LEU A 243 -10.79 -25.29 -17.82
CA LEU A 243 -9.35 -25.49 -18.05
C LEU A 243 -8.65 -24.18 -18.47
N LYS A 244 -9.30 -23.33 -19.27
CA LYS A 244 -8.74 -22.04 -19.71
C LYS A 244 -8.51 -21.01 -18.60
N TYR A 245 -9.11 -21.21 -17.42
CA TYR A 245 -8.97 -20.32 -16.26
C TYR A 245 -8.05 -20.88 -15.17
N GLN A 246 -7.42 -22.04 -15.41
CA GLN A 246 -6.57 -22.66 -14.42
C GLN A 246 -5.30 -21.84 -14.19
N LEU A 247 -4.94 -21.72 -12.91
CA LEU A 247 -3.66 -21.21 -12.46
C LEU A 247 -2.58 -22.30 -12.63
N SER A 248 -1.31 -21.90 -12.46
CA SER A 248 -0.20 -22.86 -12.42
C SER A 248 -0.40 -23.91 -11.31
N ARG A 249 0.34 -25.02 -11.36
CA ARG A 249 0.21 -26.09 -10.35
C ARG A 249 0.53 -25.61 -8.93
N SER A 250 1.57 -24.79 -8.76
CA SER A 250 1.89 -24.16 -7.48
C SER A 250 0.84 -23.13 -7.09
N GLY A 251 0.40 -22.31 -8.05
CA GLY A 251 -0.64 -21.31 -7.84
C GLY A 251 -1.97 -21.88 -7.40
N THR A 252 -2.38 -23.01 -7.98
CA THR A 252 -3.61 -23.73 -7.61
C THR A 252 -3.55 -24.21 -6.17
N ARG A 253 -2.41 -24.75 -5.70
CA ARG A 253 -2.25 -25.15 -4.29
C ARG A 253 -2.40 -23.95 -3.34
N ASN A 254 -1.81 -22.82 -3.70
CA ASN A 254 -1.92 -21.59 -2.94
C ASN A 254 -3.36 -21.04 -2.94
N ALA A 255 -4.06 -21.11 -4.08
CA ALA A 255 -5.46 -20.74 -4.18
C ALA A 255 -6.35 -21.62 -3.29
N VAL A 256 -6.16 -22.95 -3.30
CA VAL A 256 -6.87 -23.90 -2.43
C VAL A 256 -6.69 -23.53 -0.95
N VAL A 257 -5.46 -23.24 -0.52
CA VAL A 257 -5.18 -22.85 0.87
C VAL A 257 -5.83 -21.49 1.20
N CYS A 258 -5.66 -20.49 0.35
CA CYS A 258 -6.24 -19.16 0.54
C CYS A 258 -7.77 -19.22 0.67
N LEU A 259 -8.44 -19.93 -0.23
CA LEU A 259 -9.91 -20.07 -0.23
C LEU A 259 -10.41 -20.94 0.93
N ALA A 260 -9.69 -22.00 1.31
CA ALA A 260 -10.01 -22.77 2.51
C ALA A 260 -9.96 -21.90 3.77
N GLN A 261 -8.88 -21.13 3.96
CA GLN A 261 -8.75 -20.20 5.08
C GLN A 261 -9.85 -19.12 5.06
N TRP A 262 -10.35 -18.73 3.89
CA TRP A 262 -11.48 -17.80 3.78
C TRP A 262 -12.79 -18.44 4.23
N ARG A 263 -13.09 -19.65 3.73
CA ARG A 263 -14.30 -20.41 4.08
C ARG A 263 -14.37 -20.74 5.57
N ASP A 264 -13.24 -21.08 6.17
CA ASP A 264 -13.19 -21.50 7.57
C ASP A 264 -13.14 -20.31 8.55
N SER A 265 -12.99 -19.09 8.04
CA SER A 265 -12.95 -17.88 8.84
C SER A 265 -14.34 -17.49 9.36
N ALA A 266 -14.53 -17.50 10.68
CA ALA A 266 -15.78 -17.06 11.30
C ALA A 266 -16.20 -15.62 10.91
N LYS A 267 -15.22 -14.75 10.63
CA LYS A 267 -15.47 -13.36 10.22
C LYS A 267 -15.79 -13.24 8.72
N GLN A 268 -15.18 -14.07 7.87
CA GLN A 268 -15.14 -13.85 6.42
C GLN A 268 -15.89 -14.92 5.61
N ALA A 269 -16.37 -16.00 6.22
CA ALA A 269 -17.07 -17.08 5.52
C ALA A 269 -18.33 -16.59 4.77
N THR A 270 -19.04 -15.61 5.35
CA THR A 270 -20.24 -15.04 4.72
C THR A 270 -19.89 -14.33 3.40
N SER A 271 -18.83 -13.53 3.38
CA SER A 271 -18.43 -12.82 2.15
C SER A 271 -17.96 -13.79 1.08
N PHE A 272 -17.29 -14.89 1.45
CA PHE A 272 -16.95 -15.95 0.52
C PHE A 272 -18.18 -16.56 -0.15
N ASN A 273 -19.22 -16.91 0.63
CA ASN A 273 -20.43 -17.52 0.10
C ASN A 273 -21.13 -16.60 -0.91
N ILE A 274 -21.27 -15.33 -0.57
CA ILE A 274 -21.90 -14.33 -1.44
C ILE A 274 -21.14 -14.22 -2.76
N LEU A 275 -19.82 -14.05 -2.71
CA LEU A 275 -19.00 -13.90 -3.92
C LEU A 275 -18.96 -15.18 -4.75
N SER A 276 -18.95 -16.34 -4.11
CA SER A 276 -19.06 -17.63 -4.80
C SER A 276 -20.39 -17.74 -5.57
N ASP A 277 -21.50 -17.30 -4.98
CA ASP A 277 -22.82 -17.31 -5.64
C ASP A 277 -22.85 -16.35 -6.83
N VAL A 278 -22.25 -15.16 -6.70
CA VAL A 278 -22.10 -14.18 -7.80
C VAL A 278 -21.31 -14.78 -8.96
N ILE A 279 -20.13 -15.36 -8.69
CA ILE A 279 -19.30 -15.99 -9.72
C ILE A 279 -20.02 -17.19 -10.36
N ALA A 280 -20.74 -18.00 -9.58
CA ALA A 280 -21.52 -19.13 -10.11
C ALA A 280 -22.63 -18.67 -11.07
N SER A 281 -23.28 -17.53 -10.77
CA SER A 281 -24.33 -16.94 -11.61
C SER A 281 -23.78 -16.27 -12.88
N ALA A 282 -22.61 -15.65 -12.80
CA ALA A 282 -21.93 -14.99 -13.92
C ALA A 282 -21.25 -16.01 -14.87
N SER A 283 -20.75 -17.11 -14.32
CA SER A 283 -20.10 -18.17 -15.08
C SER A 283 -21.16 -18.96 -15.85
N ILE A 284 -21.01 -19.02 -17.17
CA ILE A 284 -21.87 -19.68 -18.19
C ILE A 284 -22.15 -21.19 -17.94
N LEU A 285 -21.72 -21.78 -16.82
CA LEU A 285 -21.97 -23.16 -16.41
C LEU A 285 -23.45 -23.58 -16.46
N CYS A 286 -24.40 -22.65 -16.34
CA CYS A 286 -25.84 -22.94 -16.45
C CYS A 286 -26.45 -22.85 -17.86
N ARG A 287 -25.79 -22.29 -18.88
CA ARG A 287 -26.45 -22.07 -20.20
C ARG A 287 -26.31 -23.26 -21.18
N GLY A 288 -25.52 -24.29 -20.86
CA GLY A 288 -25.20 -25.37 -21.80
C GLY A 288 -25.47 -26.80 -21.34
N CYS A 289 -26.03 -27.03 -20.15
CA CYS A 289 -26.19 -28.39 -19.62
C CYS A 289 -27.57 -28.59 -18.98
N SER A 290 -28.55 -28.99 -19.80
CA SER A 290 -29.92 -29.31 -19.37
C SER A 290 -29.99 -30.47 -18.37
N SER A 291 -28.90 -31.22 -18.19
CA SER A 291 -28.76 -32.35 -17.25
C SER A 291 -27.95 -32.01 -15.99
N CYS A 292 -27.33 -30.82 -15.90
CA CYS A 292 -26.50 -30.41 -14.76
C CYS A 292 -27.14 -29.29 -13.93
N CYS A 293 -28.48 -29.23 -13.91
CA CYS A 293 -29.23 -28.40 -12.97
C CYS A 293 -29.09 -28.98 -11.55
N ILE A 294 -27.95 -28.76 -10.90
CA ILE A 294 -27.88 -28.83 -9.44
C ILE A 294 -28.61 -27.57 -8.95
N PRO A 295 -29.68 -27.69 -8.15
CA PRO A 295 -30.47 -26.52 -7.75
C PRO A 295 -29.57 -25.53 -7.01
N THR A 296 -29.54 -24.31 -7.55
CA THR A 296 -28.76 -23.13 -7.13
C THR A 296 -28.93 -22.73 -5.67
N ARG A 297 -29.89 -23.32 -4.94
CA ARG A 297 -30.12 -23.07 -3.51
C ARG A 297 -29.21 -23.84 -2.55
N ASN A 298 -28.31 -24.71 -3.07
CA ASN A 298 -27.52 -25.64 -2.26
C ASN A 298 -26.03 -25.75 -2.68
N MET A 299 -25.51 -24.82 -3.48
CA MET A 299 -24.10 -24.83 -3.90
C MET A 299 -23.15 -24.65 -2.71
N THR A 300 -23.54 -23.87 -1.70
CA THR A 300 -22.74 -23.55 -0.50
C THR A 300 -22.69 -24.66 0.55
N LYS A 301 -23.68 -25.57 0.63
CA LYS A 301 -23.70 -26.66 1.63
C LYS A 301 -23.56 -28.07 1.09
N LYS A 302 -23.89 -28.36 -0.18
CA LYS A 302 -23.83 -29.75 -0.69
C LYS A 302 -22.69 -30.04 -1.65
N LEU A 303 -22.02 -29.05 -2.24
CA LEU A 303 -20.82 -29.32 -3.04
C LEU A 303 -19.55 -29.43 -2.18
N TYR A 304 -19.43 -28.61 -1.11
CA TYR A 304 -18.28 -28.66 -0.20
C TYR A 304 -18.39 -29.72 0.90
N VAL A 305 -19.59 -29.99 1.43
CA VAL A 305 -19.78 -31.05 2.45
C VAL A 305 -19.69 -32.45 1.84
N ALA A 306 -19.96 -32.61 0.54
CA ALA A 306 -19.88 -33.91 -0.13
C ALA A 306 -18.44 -34.45 -0.24
N VAL A 307 -17.41 -33.59 -0.25
CA VAL A 307 -16.00 -33.99 -0.34
C VAL A 307 -15.39 -34.28 1.04
N SER A 308 -15.84 -33.60 2.11
CA SER A 308 -15.38 -33.91 3.48
C SER A 308 -15.98 -35.20 4.07
N ILE A 309 -17.16 -35.64 3.61
CA ILE A 309 -17.80 -36.87 4.12
C ILE A 309 -17.34 -38.13 3.34
N THR A 310 -16.96 -38.01 2.07
CA THR A 310 -16.48 -39.15 1.27
C THR A 310 -15.08 -39.63 1.67
N HIS A 311 -14.22 -38.75 2.20
CA HIS A 311 -12.90 -39.15 2.72
C HIS A 311 -12.95 -39.87 4.07
N TRP A 312 -14.03 -39.74 4.86
CA TRP A 312 -14.19 -40.47 6.13
C TRP A 312 -14.83 -41.86 5.97
N LYS A 313 -15.63 -42.10 4.93
CA LYS A 313 -16.21 -43.43 4.67
C LYS A 313 -15.23 -44.39 3.97
N SER A 314 -14.42 -43.91 3.03
CA SER A 314 -13.45 -44.75 2.32
C SER A 314 -12.27 -45.22 3.22
N ALA A 315 -11.93 -44.45 4.26
CA ALA A 315 -10.94 -44.84 5.27
C ALA A 315 -11.48 -45.83 6.33
N ALA A 316 -12.81 -45.93 6.49
CA ALA A 316 -13.44 -46.87 7.41
C ALA A 316 -13.67 -48.25 6.77
N GLU A 317 -13.92 -48.31 5.46
CA GLU A 317 -14.13 -49.56 4.72
C GLU A 317 -12.82 -50.27 4.32
N SER A 318 -11.68 -49.58 4.32
CA SER A 318 -10.35 -50.16 4.04
C SER A 318 -9.60 -50.71 5.27
N ARG A 319 -10.20 -50.65 6.47
CA ARG A 319 -9.68 -51.30 7.70
C ARG A 319 -10.50 -52.51 8.17
N SER A 320 -11.49 -52.93 7.38
CA SER A 320 -12.33 -54.10 7.66
C SER A 320 -12.34 -55.13 6.52
N SER A 321 -11.29 -55.15 5.68
CA SER A 321 -11.03 -56.22 4.70
C SER A 321 -9.60 -56.70 4.84
#